data_AF-A0A358DE24-F1
#
_entry.id   AF-A0A358DE24-F1
#
_cell.length_a   1.000
_cell.length_b   1.000
_cell.length_c   1.000
_cell.angle_alpha   90.00
_cell.angle_beta   90.00
_cell.angle_gamma   90.00
#
_symmetry.space_group_name_H-M   'P 1'
#
loop_
_entity.id
_entity.type
_entity.pdbx_description
1 polymer ?
#
loop_
_entity_poly.entity_id
_entity_poly.type
_entity_poly.pdbx_seq_one_letter_code
_entity_poly.pdbx_strand_id
1 'polypeptide(L)' 'LPIIEKTPPPANKGKYIKVKYITQLPNTQVPSFVFFCNLPQWIKEPYKRFIENRMRENWNFTGTPINVFFREK' A
#
# COMPACT_ATOMS: atom_id res chain seq x y z
N LEU A 1 -6.40 -2.54 9.45
CA LEU A 1 -5.42 -1.42 9.30
C LEU A 1 -6.23 -0.14 9.16
N PRO A 2 -6.24 0.74 10.17
CA PRO A 2 -7.24 1.79 10.33
C PRO A 2 -7.30 2.78 9.15
N ILE A 3 -6.20 2.94 8.39
CA ILE A 3 -6.14 3.83 7.22
C ILE A 3 -6.85 3.22 5.99
N ILE A 4 -6.65 1.92 5.75
CA ILE A 4 -7.23 1.20 4.61
C ILE A 4 -8.72 0.94 4.83
N GLU A 5 -9.14 0.75 6.09
CA GLU A 5 -10.54 0.65 6.47
C GLU A 5 -11.29 1.99 6.31
N LYS A 6 -10.64 3.12 6.64
CA LYS A 6 -11.22 4.47 6.45
C LYS A 6 -11.31 4.90 5.00
N THR A 7 -10.38 4.44 4.17
CA THR A 7 -10.29 4.78 2.75
C THR A 7 -10.06 3.52 1.92
N PRO A 8 -11.11 2.70 1.71
CA PRO A 8 -10.97 1.52 0.90
C PRO A 8 -10.62 1.91 -0.54
N PRO A 9 -9.78 1.13 -1.23
CA PRO A 9 -9.55 1.34 -2.65
C PRO A 9 -10.88 1.18 -3.41
N PRO A 10 -11.02 1.84 -4.57
CA PRO A 10 -12.24 1.74 -5.36
C PRO A 10 -12.57 0.27 -5.65
N ALA A 11 -13.73 -0.16 -5.19
CA ALA A 11 -14.24 -1.49 -5.45
C ALA A 11 -14.66 -1.56 -6.92
N ASN A 12 -13.95 -2.34 -7.71
CA ASN A 12 -14.34 -2.57 -9.08
C ASN A 12 -15.19 -3.85 -9.16
N LYS A 13 -16.32 -3.77 -9.89
CA LYS A 13 -17.26 -4.89 -10.09
C LYS A 13 -17.72 -5.57 -8.79
N GLY A 14 -17.97 -4.79 -7.74
CA GLY A 14 -18.46 -5.28 -6.44
C GLY A 14 -17.46 -6.11 -5.63
N LYS A 15 -16.20 -6.25 -6.09
CA LYS A 15 -15.15 -6.93 -5.34
C LYS A 15 -14.32 -5.91 -4.56
N TYR A 16 -14.33 -6.06 -3.24
CA TYR A 16 -13.52 -5.25 -2.35
C TYR A 16 -12.10 -5.81 -2.26
N ILE A 17 -11.11 -4.92 -2.35
CA ILE A 17 -9.71 -5.29 -2.16
C ILE A 17 -9.46 -5.33 -0.65
N LYS A 18 -9.10 -6.52 -0.15
CA LYS A 18 -8.76 -6.74 1.26
C LYS A 18 -7.27 -6.96 1.37
N VAL A 19 -6.60 -6.06 2.09
CA VAL A 19 -5.19 -6.23 2.47
C VAL A 19 -5.12 -7.18 3.67
N LYS A 20 -4.38 -8.27 3.51
CA LYS A 20 -4.21 -9.30 4.54
C LYS A 20 -3.13 -8.89 5.54
N TYR A 21 -1.94 -8.59 5.02
CA TYR A 21 -0.79 -8.17 5.81
C TYR A 21 0.17 -7.35 4.95
N ILE A 22 1.10 -6.68 5.62
CA ILE A 22 2.16 -5.87 5.02
C ILE A 22 3.50 -6.42 5.50
N THR A 23 4.47 -6.49 4.60
CA THR A 23 5.85 -6.88 4.91
C THR A 23 6.78 -5.78 4.41
N GLN A 24 7.76 -5.41 5.23
CA GLN A 24 8.89 -4.61 4.78
C GLN A 24 9.95 -5.54 4.18
N LEU A 25 10.49 -5.20 3.01
CA LEU A 25 11.57 -5.95 2.40
C LEU A 25 12.87 -5.73 3.21
N PRO A 26 13.54 -6.80 3.68
CA PRO A 26 14.83 -6.67 4.36
C PRO A 26 15.92 -6.23 3.38
N ASN A 27 16.95 -5.54 3.87
CA ASN A 27 18.12 -5.09 3.09
C ASN A 27 17.79 -4.21 1.87
N THR A 28 16.94 -3.20 2.05
CA THR A 28 16.66 -2.23 0.98
C THR A 28 17.16 -0.83 1.35
N GLN A 29 17.94 -0.22 0.44
CA GLN A 29 18.46 1.14 0.58
C GLN A 29 17.34 2.20 0.61
N VAL A 30 16.19 1.85 0.02
CA VAL A 30 14.94 2.62 0.01
C VAL A 30 13.87 1.84 0.77
N PRO A 31 13.18 2.42 1.76
CA PRO A 31 12.10 1.75 2.49
C PRO A 31 11.06 1.19 1.51
N SER A 32 10.98 -0.14 1.45
CA SER A 32 10.12 -0.84 0.49
C SER A 32 9.12 -1.72 1.22
N PHE A 33 7.83 -1.46 0.99
CA PHE A 33 6.71 -2.14 1.62
C PHE A 33 5.92 -2.94 0.60
N VAL A 34 5.66 -4.20 0.92
CA VAL A 34 4.86 -5.11 0.11
C VAL A 34 3.56 -5.37 0.84
N PHE A 35 2.46 -5.00 0.19
CA PHE A 35 1.11 -5.20 0.65
C PHE A 35 0.56 -6.45 -0.01
N PHE A 36 0.23 -7.46 0.79
CA PHE A 36 -0.41 -8.67 0.31
C PHE A 36 -1.92 -8.51 0.34
N CYS A 37 -2.53 -8.60 -0.84
CA CYS A 37 -3.96 -8.40 -1.01
C CYS A 37 -4.56 -9.48 -1.91
N ASN A 38 -5.89 -9.59 -1.89
CA ASN A 38 -6.63 -10.55 -2.72
C ASN A 38 -6.63 -10.19 -4.22
N LEU A 39 -6.50 -8.91 -4.55
CA LEU A 39 -6.77 -8.37 -5.88
C LEU A 39 -5.81 -7.22 -6.21
N PRO A 40 -4.49 -7.47 -6.34
CA PRO A 40 -3.50 -6.42 -6.57
C PRO A 40 -3.68 -5.72 -7.92
N GLN A 41 -4.13 -6.45 -8.94
CA GLN A 41 -4.38 -5.93 -10.29
C GLN A 41 -5.43 -4.82 -10.35
N TRP A 42 -6.32 -4.74 -9.35
CA TRP A 42 -7.37 -3.73 -9.28
C TRP A 42 -6.92 -2.44 -8.57
N ILE A 43 -5.70 -2.45 -8.00
CA ILE A 43 -5.13 -1.30 -7.32
C ILE A 43 -4.50 -0.38 -8.37
N LYS A 44 -5.21 0.72 -8.63
CA LYS A 44 -4.73 1.76 -9.54
C LYS A 44 -3.61 2.58 -8.90
N GLU A 45 -2.78 3.16 -9.75
CA GLU A 45 -1.67 4.02 -9.36
C GLU A 45 -2.03 5.17 -8.38
N PRO A 46 -3.17 5.87 -8.52
CA PRO A 46 -3.55 6.93 -7.58
C PRO A 46 -3.72 6.42 -6.14
N TYR A 47 -4.20 5.18 -5.97
CA TYR A 47 -4.36 4.59 -4.64
C TYR A 47 -3.00 4.20 -4.03
N LYS A 48 -2.04 3.78 -4.87
CA LYS A 48 -0.66 3.54 -4.41
C LYS A 48 -0.02 4.81 -3.87
N ARG A 49 -0.14 5.93 -4.62
CA ARG A 49 0.35 7.25 -4.19
C ARG A 49 -0.32 7.74 -2.92
N PHE A 50 -1.63 7.51 -2.77
CA PHE A 50 -2.35 7.84 -1.54
C PHE A 50 -1.76 7.09 -0.33
N ILE A 51 -1.51 5.78 -0.46
CA ILE A 51 -0.89 4.99 0.62
C ILE A 51 0.53 5.45 0.91
N GLU A 52 1.33 5.75 -0.12
CA GLU A 52 2.68 6.29 0.02
C GLU A 52 2.68 7.60 0.84
N ASN A 53 1.81 8.55 0.46
CA ASN A 53 1.69 9.84 1.15
C ASN A 53 1.27 9.66 2.61
N ARG A 54 0.30 8.78 2.89
CA ARG A 54 -0.11 8.47 4.27
C ARG A 54 1.00 7.81 5.09
N MET A 55 1.81 6.95 4.49
CA MET A 55 2.98 6.39 5.17
C MET A 55 4.02 7.48 5.48
N ARG A 56 4.22 8.42 4.55
CA ARG A 56 5.15 9.54 4.74
C ARG A 56 4.71 10.45 5.88
N GLU A 57 3.41 10.77 5.96
CA GLU A 57 2.81 11.57 7.04
C GLU A 57 2.99 10.91 8.42
N ASN A 58 2.82 9.59 8.51
CA ASN A 58 2.85 8.89 9.81
C ASN A 58 4.27 8.65 10.36
N TRP A 59 5.27 8.50 9.49
CA TRP A 59 6.62 8.08 9.88
C TRP A 59 7.71 9.13 9.65
N ASN A 60 7.36 10.38 9.31
CA ASN A 60 8.31 11.48 9.07
C ASN A 60 9.45 11.11 8.10
N PHE A 61 9.17 10.31 7.06
CA PHE A 61 10.16 9.97 6.04
C PHE A 61 10.48 11.20 5.16
N THR A 62 11.57 11.89 5.48
CA THR A 62 12.08 13.03 4.70
C THR A 62 13.35 12.61 3.94
N GLY A 63 13.49 13.07 2.69
CA GLY A 63 14.70 12.86 1.89
C GLY A 63 14.82 11.53 1.14
N THR A 64 14.00 10.52 1.43
CA THR A 64 13.97 9.25 0.66
C THR A 64 12.60 8.97 0.04
N PRO A 65 12.55 8.39 -1.18
CA PRO A 65 11.32 7.83 -1.71
C PRO A 65 10.87 6.63 -0.86
N ILE A 66 9.59 6.25 -0.96
CA ILE A 66 9.06 5.04 -0.34
C ILE A 66 8.52 4.17 -1.47
N ASN A 67 8.96 2.93 -1.56
CA ASN A 67 8.44 2.01 -2.56
C ASN A 67 7.26 1.24 -1.97
N VAL A 68 6.12 1.31 -2.66
CA VAL A 68 4.91 0.58 -2.29
C VAL A 68 4.57 -0.42 -3.38
N PHE A 69 4.63 -1.70 -3.03
CA PHE A 69 4.28 -2.80 -3.92
C PHE A 69 3.02 -3.50 -3.43
N PHE A 70 2.17 -3.90 -4.38
CA PHE A 70 1.02 -4.74 -4.11
C PHE A 70 1.23 -6.09 -4.77
N ARG A 71 1.15 -7.16 -3.98
CA ARG A 71 1.26 -8.54 -4.47
C ARG A 71 0.03 -9.34 -4.08
N GLU A 72 -0.27 -10.32 -4.91
CA GLU A 72 -1.22 -11.37 -4.56
C GLU A 72 -0.54 -12.28 -3.53
N LYS A 73 -1.33 -12.80 -2.59
CA LYS A 73 -0.87 -13.92 -1.76
C LYS A 73 -1.18 -15.22 -2.46
#